data_AF-A0A351QCC1-F1
#
_entry.id   AF-A0A351QCC1-F1
#
_cell.length_a   1.000
_cell.length_b   1.000
_cell.length_c   1.000
_cell.angle_alpha   90.00
_cell.angle_beta   90.00
_cell.angle_gamma   90.00
#
_symmetry.space_group_name_H-M   'P 1'
#
loop_
_entity.id
_entity.type
_entity.pdbx_description
1 polymer ?
#
loop_
_entity_poly.entity_id
_entity_poly.type
_entity_poly.pdbx_seq_one_letter_code
_entity_poly.pdbx_strand_id
1 'polypeptide(L)'
;MRKEQEEAFWQTIKVFDEIGLLRHIMIIGSWAEYLFPPLFKTDFMPNLRTRDVDFFYRNINIPKEKINVVQKLKSIGYVYDEVDGISRFYKEDLLELEFLTRVLGAGTAGKVEIKPLGITSEGLRAINILSDFAREIEATATDGEKYTLIIPEPSAYVIQKILTNPDREPREKRAKDIAAVKELLYHIGKSTEHKIKFSEVYKRLSAKQLKIIKQVCEENQIVLP
;
A
#
# COMPACT_ATOMS: atom_id res chain seq x y z
N MET A 1 12.28 10.39 6.29
CA MET A 1 12.36 10.37 4.81
C MET A 1 13.25 11.51 4.34
N ARG A 2 14.01 11.33 3.26
CA ARG A 2 14.78 12.43 2.62
C ARG A 2 13.82 13.33 1.82
N LYS A 3 14.05 14.65 1.80
CA LYS A 3 13.16 15.59 1.09
C LYS A 3 13.06 15.26 -0.40
N GLU A 4 14.16 14.84 -1.00
CA GLU A 4 14.26 14.45 -2.41
C GLU A 4 13.41 13.21 -2.73
N GLN A 5 13.25 12.30 -1.77
CA GLN A 5 12.37 11.13 -1.92
C GLN A 5 10.90 11.52 -1.90
N GLU A 6 10.53 12.47 -1.04
CA GLU A 6 9.18 13.02 -0.97
C GLU A 6 8.83 13.77 -2.26
N GLU A 7 9.73 14.61 -2.75
CA GLU A 7 9.58 15.34 -4.02
C GLU A 7 9.47 14.36 -5.20
N ALA A 8 10.30 13.30 -5.23
CA ALA A 8 10.21 12.26 -6.26
C ALA A 8 8.87 11.50 -6.20
N PHE A 9 8.34 11.25 -5.01
CA PHE A 9 7.03 10.61 -4.83
C PHE A 9 5.92 11.51 -5.37
N TRP A 10 5.88 12.78 -4.98
CA TRP A 10 4.86 13.72 -5.48
C TRP A 10 4.96 13.99 -6.98
N GLN A 11 6.17 14.05 -7.55
CA GLN A 11 6.34 14.12 -9.01
C GLN A 11 5.78 12.87 -9.72
N THR A 12 5.88 11.70 -9.08
CA THR A 12 5.30 10.45 -9.60
C THR A 12 3.78 10.50 -9.54
N ILE A 13 3.21 10.94 -8.42
CA ILE A 13 1.77 11.13 -8.25
C ILE A 13 1.22 12.10 -9.30
N LYS A 14 1.90 13.23 -9.55
CA LYS A 14 1.53 14.18 -10.60
C LYS A 14 1.44 13.54 -11.97
N VAL A 15 2.48 12.81 -12.38
CA VAL A 15 2.47 12.09 -13.67
C VAL A 15 1.35 11.05 -13.73
N PHE A 16 1.07 10.37 -12.62
CA PHE A 16 -0.03 9.41 -12.54
C PHE A 16 -1.40 10.07 -12.65
N ASP A 17 -1.57 11.27 -12.13
CA ASP A 17 -2.80 12.06 -12.27
C ASP A 17 -3.00 12.48 -13.74
N GLU A 18 -1.96 13.05 -14.36
CA GLU A 18 -1.98 13.52 -15.75
C GLU A 18 -2.37 12.43 -16.76
N ILE A 19 -1.97 11.18 -16.50
CA ILE A 19 -2.28 10.03 -17.34
C ILE A 19 -3.55 9.28 -16.89
N GLY A 20 -4.23 9.78 -15.85
CA GLY A 20 -5.47 9.21 -15.32
C GLY A 20 -5.29 7.87 -14.61
N LEU A 21 -4.08 7.55 -14.14
CA LEU A 21 -3.76 6.29 -13.47
C LEU A 21 -4.23 6.24 -12.01
N LEU A 22 -4.24 7.37 -11.28
CA LEU A 22 -4.50 7.40 -9.83
C LEU A 22 -5.79 6.68 -9.42
N ARG A 23 -6.88 6.82 -10.19
CA ARG A 23 -8.16 6.15 -9.92
C ARG A 23 -8.15 4.63 -10.05
N HIS A 24 -7.12 4.05 -10.66
CA HIS A 24 -6.99 2.61 -10.92
C HIS A 24 -6.05 1.91 -9.93
N ILE A 25 -5.24 2.68 -9.20
CA ILE A 25 -4.25 2.18 -8.26
C ILE A 25 -4.61 2.58 -6.83
N MET A 26 -4.17 1.76 -5.89
CA MET A 26 -4.16 2.07 -4.47
C MET A 26 -2.72 2.07 -3.99
N ILE A 27 -2.31 3.09 -3.25
CA ILE A 27 -1.00 3.13 -2.62
C ILE A 27 -1.07 2.24 -1.38
N ILE A 28 -0.18 1.28 -1.28
CA ILE A 28 -0.08 0.36 -0.13
C ILE A 28 1.32 0.43 0.49
N GLY A 29 1.64 -0.51 1.39
CA GLY A 29 2.94 -0.54 2.04
C GLY A 29 3.19 0.68 2.93
N SER A 30 4.46 0.97 3.22
CA SER A 30 4.82 2.07 4.13
C SER A 30 4.47 3.46 3.59
N TRP A 31 4.31 3.63 2.27
CA TRP A 31 3.89 4.90 1.69
C TRP A 31 2.40 5.20 1.92
N ALA A 32 1.56 4.18 2.10
CA ALA A 32 0.20 4.41 2.59
C ALA A 32 0.20 5.01 4.00
N GLU A 33 1.09 4.52 4.87
CA GLU A 33 1.23 5.02 6.24
C GLU A 33 1.66 6.50 6.27
N TYR A 34 2.55 6.90 5.37
CA TYR A 34 2.93 8.32 5.16
C TYR A 34 1.72 9.21 4.87
N LEU A 35 0.67 8.68 4.22
CA LEU A 35 -0.55 9.41 3.87
C LEU A 35 -1.65 9.36 4.94
N PHE A 36 -1.44 8.63 6.04
CA PHE A 36 -2.43 8.53 7.12
C PHE A 36 -2.55 9.73 8.08
N PRO A 37 -1.55 10.60 8.30
CA PRO A 37 -1.67 11.68 9.30
C PRO A 37 -2.95 12.52 9.19
N PRO A 38 -3.42 12.95 8.00
CA PRO A 38 -4.67 13.70 7.86
C PRO A 38 -5.92 12.94 8.33
N LEU A 39 -5.85 11.61 8.43
CA LEU A 39 -6.96 10.76 8.89
C LEU A 39 -7.10 10.73 10.40
N PHE A 40 -6.07 11.12 11.14
CA PHE A 40 -6.08 11.08 12.59
C PHE A 40 -6.15 12.50 13.16
N LYS A 41 -7.01 12.68 14.17
CA LYS A 41 -7.07 13.92 14.98
C LYS A 41 -6.10 13.85 16.16
N THR A 42 -4.96 13.19 15.95
CA THR A 42 -3.92 12.91 16.95
C THR A 42 -2.56 13.33 16.41
N ASP A 43 -1.52 13.15 17.21
CA ASP A 43 -0.12 13.38 16.88
C ASP A 43 0.53 12.20 16.12
N PHE A 44 -0.25 11.45 15.33
CA PHE A 44 0.29 10.31 14.57
C PHE A 44 1.39 10.77 13.63
N MET A 45 2.58 10.18 13.79
CA MET A 45 3.74 10.42 12.93
C MET A 45 4.11 9.13 12.18
N PRO A 46 4.15 9.15 10.84
CA PRO A 46 4.46 7.97 10.06
C PRO A 46 5.95 7.64 10.15
N ASN A 47 6.30 6.36 10.20
CA ASN A 47 7.69 5.92 10.25
C ASN A 47 8.16 5.38 8.88
N LEU A 48 8.23 6.28 7.89
CA LEU A 48 8.66 5.93 6.54
C LEU A 48 10.19 5.86 6.41
N ARG A 49 10.71 4.64 6.20
CA ARG A 49 12.14 4.35 6.01
C ARG A 49 12.44 3.44 4.81
N THR A 50 11.55 3.39 3.83
CA THR A 50 11.72 2.58 2.61
C THR A 50 11.77 3.47 1.37
N ARG A 51 12.40 2.96 0.31
CA ARG A 51 12.39 3.53 -1.04
C ARG A 51 11.29 2.92 -1.90
N ASP A 52 10.85 1.73 -1.53
CA ASP A 52 9.89 0.92 -2.25
C ASP A 52 8.50 1.53 -2.09
N VAL A 53 7.92 1.98 -3.20
CA VAL A 53 6.55 2.48 -3.29
C VAL A 53 5.70 1.40 -3.96
N ASP A 54 4.76 0.85 -3.18
CA ASP A 54 3.89 -0.22 -3.64
C ASP A 54 2.57 0.35 -4.19
N PHE A 55 2.31 0.11 -5.48
CA PHE A 55 1.04 0.45 -6.12
C PHE A 55 0.23 -0.81 -6.41
N PHE A 56 -0.88 -0.97 -5.71
CA PHE A 56 -1.83 -2.03 -5.97
C PHE A 56 -2.80 -1.67 -7.08
N TYR A 57 -2.68 -2.33 -8.23
CA TYR A 57 -3.58 -2.21 -9.36
C TYR A 57 -4.86 -3.02 -9.13
N ARG A 58 -5.97 -2.31 -8.90
CA ARG A 58 -7.20 -2.90 -8.33
C ARG A 58 -7.96 -3.80 -9.31
N ASN A 59 -7.93 -3.48 -10.59
CA ASN A 59 -8.63 -4.25 -11.62
C ASN A 59 -7.83 -4.27 -12.92
N ILE A 60 -7.14 -5.39 -13.18
CA ILE A 60 -6.27 -5.58 -14.35
C ILE A 60 -6.96 -5.39 -15.72
N ASN A 61 -8.30 -5.43 -15.76
CA ASN A 61 -9.08 -5.28 -16.99
C ASN A 61 -9.56 -3.84 -17.24
N ILE A 62 -9.24 -2.90 -16.35
CA ILE A 62 -9.67 -1.50 -16.43
C ILE A 62 -8.44 -0.58 -16.25
N PRO A 63 -8.31 0.51 -17.03
CA PRO A 63 -9.16 0.87 -18.16
C PRO A 63 -8.94 -0.05 -19.36
N LYS A 64 -9.79 0.04 -20.39
CA LYS A 64 -9.59 -0.77 -21.61
C LYS A 64 -8.49 -0.15 -22.49
N GLU A 65 -8.34 1.15 -22.39
CA GLU A 65 -7.33 1.94 -23.06
C GLU A 65 -5.95 1.69 -22.46
N LYS A 66 -4.92 1.76 -23.31
CA LYS A 66 -3.53 1.70 -22.84
C LYS A 66 -3.14 3.02 -22.19
N ILE A 67 -2.55 2.94 -21.01
CA ILE A 67 -1.90 4.04 -20.30
C ILE A 67 -0.39 3.90 -20.54
N ASN A 68 0.23 4.95 -21.06
CA ASN A 68 1.66 4.94 -21.39
C ASN A 68 2.56 5.18 -20.16
N VAL A 69 2.38 4.39 -19.11
CA VAL A 69 3.03 4.58 -17.80
C VAL A 69 4.56 4.47 -17.92
N VAL A 70 5.07 3.53 -18.71
CA VAL A 70 6.52 3.30 -18.87
C VAL A 70 7.21 4.53 -19.45
N GLN A 71 6.70 5.08 -20.55
CA GLN A 71 7.33 6.26 -21.17
C GLN A 71 7.18 7.50 -20.31
N LYS A 72 6.05 7.63 -19.61
CA LYS A 72 5.80 8.77 -18.73
C LYS A 72 6.70 8.76 -17.50
N LEU A 73 6.92 7.61 -16.88
CA LEU A 73 7.90 7.46 -15.81
C LEU A 73 9.33 7.72 -16.32
N LYS A 74 9.71 7.20 -17.49
CA LYS A 74 11.00 7.51 -18.12
C LYS A 74 11.23 9.01 -18.33
N SER A 75 10.18 9.74 -18.74
CA SER A 75 10.26 11.19 -18.97
C SER A 75 10.57 12.02 -17.71
N ILE A 76 10.33 11.47 -16.51
CA ILE A 76 10.66 12.10 -15.22
C ILE A 76 11.84 11.42 -14.50
N GLY A 77 12.65 10.67 -15.24
CA GLY A 77 13.93 10.13 -14.76
C GLY A 77 13.88 8.72 -14.18
N TYR A 78 12.79 7.96 -14.33
CA TYR A 78 12.79 6.55 -13.96
C TYR A 78 13.47 5.68 -15.03
N VAL A 79 14.27 4.71 -14.57
CA VAL A 79 14.75 3.59 -15.36
C VAL A 79 13.77 2.44 -15.21
N TYR A 80 13.34 1.86 -16.33
CA TYR A 80 12.51 0.65 -16.36
C TYR A 80 13.42 -0.57 -16.43
N ASP A 81 13.13 -1.56 -15.58
CA ASP A 81 13.81 -2.86 -15.60
C ASP A 81 12.81 -4.00 -15.35
N GLU A 82 13.22 -5.23 -15.67
CA GLU A 82 12.47 -6.45 -15.40
C GLU A 82 13.32 -7.40 -14.56
N VAL A 83 13.03 -7.47 -13.26
CA VAL A 83 13.70 -8.37 -12.33
C VAL A 83 12.84 -9.60 -12.13
N ASP A 84 13.39 -10.77 -12.48
CA ASP A 84 12.66 -12.04 -12.48
C ASP A 84 11.35 -11.97 -13.27
N GLY A 85 11.31 -11.19 -14.36
CA GLY A 85 10.11 -11.00 -15.18
C GLY A 85 8.98 -10.20 -14.50
N ILE A 86 9.29 -9.46 -13.43
CA ILE A 86 8.43 -8.44 -12.83
C ILE A 86 8.97 -7.06 -13.17
N SER A 87 8.10 -6.19 -13.66
CA SER A 87 8.44 -4.82 -14.00
C SER A 87 8.73 -3.99 -12.74
N ARG A 88 9.86 -3.29 -12.74
CA ARG A 88 10.29 -2.37 -11.67
C ARG A 88 10.73 -1.04 -12.27
N PHE A 89 10.56 0.04 -11.50
CA PHE A 89 10.98 1.37 -11.90
C PHE A 89 11.89 1.98 -10.85
N TYR A 90 13.08 2.41 -11.27
CA TYR A 90 14.09 2.96 -10.37
C TYR A 90 14.33 4.43 -10.68
N LYS A 91 14.27 5.28 -9.66
CA LYS A 91 14.73 6.67 -9.77
C LYS A 91 15.96 6.84 -8.90
N GLU A 92 17.12 6.63 -9.52
CA GLU A 92 18.42 6.69 -8.88
C GLU A 92 18.44 5.84 -7.59
N ASP A 93 18.93 6.41 -6.48
CA ASP A 93 18.86 5.82 -5.15
C ASP A 93 17.65 6.31 -4.34
N LEU A 94 16.73 7.06 -4.95
CA LEU A 94 15.61 7.74 -4.27
C LEU A 94 14.43 6.79 -4.06
N LEU A 95 13.85 6.28 -5.15
CA LEU A 95 12.62 5.48 -5.15
C LEU A 95 12.72 4.24 -6.04
N GLU A 96 12.03 3.20 -5.62
CA GLU A 96 11.74 2.00 -6.40
C GLU A 96 10.21 1.83 -6.46
N LEU A 97 9.61 1.77 -7.65
CA LEU A 97 8.17 1.59 -7.79
C LEU A 97 7.87 0.14 -8.15
N GLU A 98 7.01 -0.49 -7.36
CA GLU A 98 6.51 -1.84 -7.58
C GLU A 98 5.01 -1.79 -7.85
N PHE A 99 4.59 -2.52 -8.88
CA PHE A 99 3.16 -2.72 -9.18
C PHE A 99 2.75 -4.11 -8.73
N LEU A 100 1.63 -4.15 -8.00
CA LEU A 100 1.07 -5.35 -7.39
C LEU A 100 -0.37 -5.53 -7.87
N THR A 101 -0.86 -6.76 -7.97
CA THR A 101 -2.27 -7.01 -8.28
C THR A 101 -2.83 -8.25 -7.59
N ARG A 102 -4.12 -8.53 -7.76
CA ARG A 102 -4.75 -9.74 -7.22
C ARG A 102 -4.35 -10.95 -8.05
N VAL A 103 -4.07 -12.07 -7.38
CA VAL A 103 -4.00 -13.37 -8.05
C VAL A 103 -5.41 -13.83 -8.41
N LEU A 104 -5.71 -13.96 -9.71
CA LEU A 104 -6.95 -14.57 -10.19
C LEU A 104 -6.71 -16.07 -10.44
N GLY A 105 -7.32 -16.94 -9.63
CA GLY A 105 -7.30 -18.40 -9.81
C GLY A 105 -6.20 -19.16 -9.05
N ALA A 106 -6.44 -20.44 -8.81
CA ALA A 106 -5.45 -21.36 -8.24
C ALA A 106 -4.49 -21.83 -9.36
N GLY A 107 -3.20 -21.52 -9.25
CA GLY A 107 -2.15 -22.04 -10.15
C GLY A 107 -1.32 -21.00 -10.91
N THR A 108 -1.65 -19.70 -10.84
CA THR A 108 -0.82 -18.65 -11.46
C THR A 108 0.47 -18.44 -10.65
N ALA A 109 1.60 -18.36 -11.36
CA ALA A 109 2.96 -18.30 -10.81
C ALA A 109 3.32 -16.98 -10.09
N GLY A 110 2.33 -16.29 -9.53
CA GLY A 110 2.53 -15.00 -8.88
C GLY A 110 2.88 -13.86 -9.82
N LYS A 111 2.93 -14.05 -11.15
CA LYS A 111 3.17 -12.99 -12.14
C LYS A 111 1.90 -12.75 -12.94
N VAL A 112 1.49 -11.49 -13.08
CA VAL A 112 0.26 -11.09 -13.76
C VAL A 112 0.53 -9.88 -14.63
N GLU A 113 0.21 -9.99 -15.92
CA GLU A 113 0.27 -8.87 -16.86
C GLU A 113 -0.85 -7.87 -16.56
N ILE A 114 -0.48 -6.61 -16.35
CA ILE A 114 -1.43 -5.48 -16.30
C ILE A 114 -1.47 -4.88 -17.70
N LYS A 115 -2.31 -5.48 -18.56
CA LYS A 115 -2.42 -5.11 -19.98
C LYS A 115 -2.60 -3.61 -20.24
N PRO A 116 -3.42 -2.86 -19.45
CA PRO A 116 -3.57 -1.42 -19.66
C PRO A 116 -2.26 -0.65 -19.47
N LEU A 117 -1.35 -1.14 -18.63
CA LEU A 117 -0.06 -0.50 -18.35
C LEU A 117 1.08 -1.03 -19.22
N GLY A 118 0.91 -2.22 -19.81
CA GLY A 118 1.97 -2.90 -20.56
C GLY A 118 3.14 -3.32 -19.68
N ILE A 119 2.86 -3.71 -18.42
CA ILE A 119 3.84 -4.16 -17.43
C ILE A 119 3.43 -5.50 -16.84
N THR A 120 4.40 -6.22 -16.26
CA THR A 120 4.16 -7.44 -15.49
C THR A 120 4.30 -7.14 -14.00
N SER A 121 3.28 -7.53 -13.23
CA SER A 121 3.19 -7.26 -11.78
C SER A 121 3.24 -8.52 -10.96
N GLU A 122 3.60 -8.38 -9.69
CA GLU A 122 3.48 -9.48 -8.73
C GLU A 122 2.03 -9.60 -8.22
N GLY A 123 1.50 -10.81 -8.27
CA GLY A 123 0.18 -11.16 -7.79
C GLY A 123 0.21 -11.54 -6.31
N LEU A 124 -0.53 -10.81 -5.49
CA LEU A 124 -0.63 -11.07 -4.06
C LEU A 124 -2.00 -11.64 -3.66
N ARG A 125 -1.98 -12.78 -2.96
CA ARG A 125 -3.18 -13.45 -2.44
C ARG A 125 -3.74 -12.75 -1.20
N ALA A 126 -2.88 -12.12 -0.41
CA ALA A 126 -3.22 -11.55 0.90
C ALA A 126 -3.78 -10.12 0.84
N ILE A 127 -3.90 -9.50 -0.34
CA ILE A 127 -4.32 -8.08 -0.46
C ILE A 127 -5.84 -7.87 -0.39
N ASN A 128 -6.66 -8.93 -0.43
CA ASN A 128 -8.12 -8.76 -0.50
C ASN A 128 -8.68 -7.82 0.57
N ILE A 129 -8.21 -7.95 1.82
CA ILE A 129 -8.67 -7.11 2.92
C ILE A 129 -8.34 -5.61 2.75
N LEU A 130 -7.19 -5.28 2.16
CA LEU A 130 -6.83 -3.87 1.91
C LEU A 130 -7.74 -3.25 0.86
N SER A 131 -7.97 -3.99 -0.23
CA SER A 131 -8.76 -3.47 -1.35
C SER A 131 -10.27 -3.46 -1.09
N ASP A 132 -10.76 -4.32 -0.19
CA ASP A 132 -12.18 -4.33 0.22
C ASP A 132 -12.51 -3.17 1.17
N PHE A 133 -11.46 -2.61 1.81
CA PHE A 133 -11.53 -1.45 2.70
C PHE A 133 -10.58 -0.36 2.19
N ALA A 134 -10.71 -0.01 0.92
CA ALA A 134 -10.00 1.13 0.34
C ALA A 134 -10.77 2.44 0.64
N ARG A 135 -10.03 3.52 0.87
CA ARG A 135 -10.55 4.87 1.10
C ARG A 135 -9.91 5.84 0.10
N GLU A 136 -10.72 6.75 -0.43
CA GLU A 136 -10.23 7.92 -1.14
C GLU A 136 -9.91 9.04 -0.16
N ILE A 137 -8.78 9.70 -0.35
CA ILE A 137 -8.35 10.87 0.43
C ILE A 137 -7.95 12.00 -0.50
N GLU A 138 -8.11 13.23 -0.02
CA GLU A 138 -7.44 14.39 -0.61
C GLU A 138 -6.09 14.56 0.08
N ALA A 139 -5.00 14.51 -0.68
CA ALA A 139 -3.66 14.74 -0.16
C ALA A 139 -3.05 15.96 -0.85
N THR A 140 -2.30 16.77 -0.09
CA THR A 140 -1.61 17.97 -0.59
C THR A 140 -0.13 17.67 -0.73
N ALA A 141 0.41 17.87 -1.93
CA ALA A 141 1.82 17.71 -2.23
C ALA A 141 2.68 18.85 -1.67
N THR A 142 3.99 18.67 -1.73
CA THR A 142 4.97 19.65 -1.23
C THR A 142 4.93 21.00 -1.94
N ASP A 143 4.42 21.04 -3.18
CA ASP A 143 4.21 22.27 -3.96
C ASP A 143 2.81 22.90 -3.77
N GLY A 144 1.96 22.28 -2.94
CA GLY A 144 0.59 22.73 -2.67
C GLY A 144 -0.47 22.18 -3.62
N GLU A 145 -0.10 21.40 -4.64
CA GLU A 145 -1.09 20.72 -5.50
C GLU A 145 -1.86 19.66 -4.71
N LYS A 146 -3.12 19.44 -5.08
CA LYS A 146 -4.00 18.48 -4.41
C LYS A 146 -4.29 17.30 -5.32
N TYR A 147 -4.22 16.10 -4.77
CA TYR A 147 -4.50 14.86 -5.48
C TYR A 147 -5.50 14.00 -4.71
N THR A 148 -6.40 13.36 -5.45
CA THR A 148 -7.28 12.33 -4.90
C THR A 148 -6.56 10.99 -4.99
N LEU A 149 -6.19 10.44 -3.84
CA LEU A 149 -5.44 9.18 -3.73
C LEU A 149 -6.31 8.09 -3.11
N ILE A 150 -6.11 6.85 -3.55
CA ILE A 150 -6.73 5.68 -2.92
C ILE A 150 -5.68 5.01 -2.04
N ILE A 151 -6.01 4.81 -0.76
CA ILE A 151 -5.17 4.13 0.24
C ILE A 151 -6.01 3.08 0.98
N PRO A 152 -5.40 2.09 1.64
CA PRO A 152 -6.13 1.22 2.55
C PRO A 152 -6.61 2.01 3.76
N GLU A 153 -7.76 1.63 4.31
CA GLU A 153 -8.17 2.09 5.63
C GLU A 153 -7.10 1.72 6.68
N PRO A 154 -6.74 2.62 7.62
CA PRO A 154 -5.71 2.31 8.63
C PRO A 154 -5.99 1.03 9.41
N SER A 155 -7.27 0.74 9.68
CA SER A 155 -7.70 -0.50 10.32
C SER A 155 -7.42 -1.76 9.47
N ALA A 156 -7.64 -1.69 8.16
CA ALA A 156 -7.35 -2.78 7.24
C ALA A 156 -5.84 -2.98 7.08
N TYR A 157 -5.07 -1.90 7.03
CA TYR A 157 -3.61 -1.93 7.03
C TYR A 157 -3.05 -2.64 8.26
N VAL A 158 -3.52 -2.27 9.47
CA VAL A 158 -3.11 -2.93 10.72
C VAL A 158 -3.43 -4.43 10.69
N ILE A 159 -4.67 -4.79 10.35
CA ILE A 159 -5.10 -6.20 10.33
C ILE A 159 -4.33 -6.99 9.27
N GLN A 160 -3.97 -6.40 8.14
CA GLN A 160 -3.13 -7.06 7.14
C GLN A 160 -1.71 -7.33 7.66
N LYS A 161 -1.09 -6.38 8.38
CA LYS A 161 0.25 -6.55 8.97
C LYS A 161 0.29 -7.67 10.00
N ILE A 162 -0.51 -7.53 11.07
CA ILE A 162 -1.44 -8.58 11.50
C ILE A 162 -1.20 -10.02 10.96
N LEU A 163 -2.05 -10.33 10.00
CA LEU A 163 -2.18 -11.63 9.35
C LEU A 163 -0.94 -12.10 8.61
N THR A 164 -0.14 -11.17 8.09
CA THR A 164 1.03 -11.52 7.28
C THR A 164 2.31 -11.65 8.11
N ASN A 165 2.32 -11.19 9.36
CA ASN A 165 3.49 -11.22 10.23
C ASN A 165 4.13 -12.62 10.39
N PRO A 166 3.38 -13.72 10.59
CA PRO A 166 3.98 -15.05 10.78
C PRO A 166 4.77 -15.57 9.58
N ASP A 167 4.37 -15.15 8.38
CA ASP A 167 4.95 -15.58 7.10
C ASP A 167 5.80 -14.45 6.45
N ARG A 168 5.98 -13.32 7.15
CA ARG A 168 6.65 -12.15 6.59
C ARG A 168 8.14 -12.39 6.50
N GLU A 169 8.65 -12.27 5.28
CA GLU A 169 10.07 -12.24 4.99
C GLU A 169 10.48 -10.88 4.39
N PRO A 170 11.72 -10.42 4.67
CA PRO A 170 12.67 -11.04 5.60
C PRO A 170 12.25 -10.82 7.07
N ARG A 171 12.64 -11.74 7.97
CA ARG A 171 12.17 -11.78 9.38
C ARG A 171 12.34 -10.47 10.16
N GLU A 172 13.36 -9.68 9.87
CA GLU A 172 13.56 -8.37 10.50
C GLU A 172 12.45 -7.37 10.20
N LYS A 173 11.68 -7.55 9.10
CA LYS A 173 10.49 -6.73 8.83
C LYS A 173 9.36 -7.02 9.83
N ARG A 174 9.32 -8.20 10.45
CA ARG A 174 8.27 -8.57 11.43
C ARG A 174 8.23 -7.63 12.62
N ALA A 175 9.38 -7.34 13.22
CA ALA A 175 9.45 -6.44 14.38
C ALA A 175 9.03 -5.01 14.01
N LYS A 176 9.40 -4.54 12.81
CA LYS A 176 8.97 -3.23 12.29
C LYS A 176 7.46 -3.18 12.07
N ASP A 177 6.88 -4.24 11.53
CA ASP A 177 5.44 -4.36 11.33
C ASP A 177 4.68 -4.32 12.66
N ILE A 178 5.17 -5.02 13.70
CA ILE A 178 4.57 -4.99 15.04
C ILE A 178 4.65 -3.59 15.67
N ALA A 179 5.78 -2.89 15.52
CA ALA A 179 5.91 -1.52 16.01
C ALA A 179 4.90 -0.57 15.34
N ALA A 180 4.78 -0.64 14.00
CA ALA A 180 3.80 0.15 13.25
C ALA A 180 2.36 -0.19 13.65
N VAL A 181 2.06 -1.48 13.87
CA VAL A 181 0.74 -1.94 14.35
C VAL A 181 0.40 -1.33 15.70
N LYS A 182 1.31 -1.38 16.68
CA LYS A 182 1.07 -0.83 18.02
C LYS A 182 0.81 0.67 17.98
N GLU A 183 1.63 1.40 17.22
CA GLU A 183 1.47 2.84 17.04
C GLU A 183 0.10 3.17 16.42
N LEU A 184 -0.26 2.54 15.31
CA LEU A 184 -1.54 2.79 14.66
C LEU A 184 -2.73 2.40 15.53
N LEU A 185 -2.66 1.29 16.27
CA LEU A 185 -3.72 0.88 17.18
C LEU A 185 -3.95 1.87 18.31
N TYR A 186 -2.89 2.53 18.81
CA TYR A 186 -3.03 3.60 19.79
C TYR A 186 -3.87 4.76 19.24
N HIS A 187 -3.61 5.19 18.01
CA HIS A 187 -4.37 6.29 17.38
C HIS A 187 -5.78 5.88 16.94
N ILE A 188 -5.94 4.66 16.43
CA ILE A 188 -7.26 4.06 16.15
C ILE A 188 -8.09 4.01 17.45
N GLY A 189 -7.48 3.60 18.56
CA GLY A 189 -8.09 3.52 19.88
C GLY A 189 -8.53 4.87 20.48
N LYS A 190 -8.09 5.99 19.90
CA LYS A 190 -8.54 7.35 20.29
C LYS A 190 -9.65 7.91 19.40
N SER A 191 -9.93 7.30 18.25
CA SER A 191 -10.93 7.79 17.30
C SER A 191 -12.13 6.85 17.20
N THR A 192 -13.31 7.32 17.60
CA THR A 192 -14.55 6.53 17.49
C THR A 192 -14.81 6.05 16.06
N GLU A 193 -14.56 6.90 15.06
CA GLU A 193 -14.68 6.53 13.64
C GLU A 193 -13.78 5.34 13.31
N HIS A 194 -12.49 5.42 13.68
CA HIS A 194 -11.53 4.38 13.36
C HIS A 194 -11.78 3.08 14.14
N LYS A 195 -12.32 3.14 15.37
CA LYS A 195 -12.76 1.92 16.07
C LYS A 195 -13.92 1.22 15.38
N ILE A 196 -14.89 1.99 14.88
CA ILE A 196 -16.02 1.42 14.12
C ILE A 196 -15.46 0.72 12.87
N LYS A 197 -14.57 1.38 12.13
CA LYS A 197 -13.89 0.77 10.98
C LYS A 197 -13.07 -0.46 11.35
N PHE A 198 -12.37 -0.44 12.47
CA PHE A 198 -11.66 -1.61 12.97
C PHE A 198 -12.61 -2.79 13.19
N SER A 199 -13.74 -2.56 13.87
CA SER A 199 -14.76 -3.59 14.10
C SER A 199 -15.34 -4.13 12.79
N GLU A 200 -15.62 -3.26 11.82
CA GLU A 200 -16.10 -3.66 10.49
C GLU A 200 -15.12 -4.59 9.78
N VAL A 201 -13.83 -4.24 9.75
CA VAL A 201 -12.79 -5.06 9.14
C VAL A 201 -12.63 -6.38 9.89
N TYR A 202 -12.57 -6.34 11.22
CA TYR A 202 -12.36 -7.51 12.07
C TYR A 202 -13.49 -8.54 11.91
N LYS A 203 -14.75 -8.09 11.77
CA LYS A 203 -15.92 -8.98 11.54
C LYS A 203 -15.89 -9.69 10.19
N ARG A 204 -15.09 -9.24 9.21
CA ARG A 204 -14.93 -9.91 7.91
C ARG A 204 -13.90 -11.03 7.95
N LEU A 205 -13.15 -11.17 9.04
CA LEU A 205 -12.11 -12.18 9.15
C LEU A 205 -12.71 -13.60 9.27
N SER A 206 -12.14 -14.53 8.53
CA SER A 206 -12.43 -15.96 8.68
C SER A 206 -11.90 -16.51 10.02
N ALA A 207 -12.44 -17.66 10.45
CA ALA A 207 -11.96 -18.34 11.66
C ALA A 207 -10.43 -18.61 11.66
N LYS A 208 -9.87 -18.94 10.48
CA LYS A 208 -8.42 -19.13 10.32
C LYS A 208 -7.65 -17.83 10.56
N GLN A 209 -8.12 -16.72 9.99
CA GLN A 209 -7.51 -15.41 10.17
C GLN A 209 -7.61 -14.95 11.64
N LEU A 210 -8.76 -15.14 12.28
CA LEU A 210 -8.95 -14.82 13.71
C LEU A 210 -7.98 -15.59 14.60
N LYS A 211 -7.69 -16.86 14.29
CA LYS A 211 -6.68 -17.64 15.01
C LYS A 211 -5.29 -17.04 14.89
N ILE A 212 -4.91 -16.58 13.69
CA ILE A 212 -3.62 -15.90 13.45
C ILE A 212 -3.56 -14.58 14.21
N ILE A 213 -4.60 -13.75 14.12
CA ILE A 213 -4.67 -12.48 14.86
C ILE A 213 -4.47 -12.72 16.36
N LYS A 214 -5.21 -13.68 16.94
CA LYS A 214 -5.12 -14.00 18.36
C LYS A 214 -3.69 -14.41 18.75
N GLN A 215 -3.09 -15.32 18.00
CA GLN A 215 -1.72 -15.77 18.24
C GLN A 215 -0.72 -14.61 18.21
N VAL A 216 -0.72 -13.81 17.14
CA VAL A 216 0.24 -12.71 16.98
C VAL A 216 0.02 -11.64 18.05
N CYS A 217 -1.24 -11.35 18.41
CA CYS A 217 -1.54 -10.39 19.46
C CYS A 217 -1.06 -10.86 20.83
N GLU A 218 -1.24 -12.14 21.18
CA GLU A 218 -0.76 -12.73 22.43
C GLU A 218 0.77 -12.70 22.51
N GLU A 219 1.46 -13.16 21.46
CA GLU A 219 2.93 -13.20 21.40
C GLU A 219 3.57 -11.80 21.50
N ASN A 220 2.89 -10.77 20.99
CA ASN A 220 3.44 -9.42 20.90
C ASN A 220 2.80 -8.42 21.89
N GLN A 221 1.91 -8.88 22.77
CA GLN A 221 1.19 -8.03 23.72
C GLN A 221 0.45 -6.87 23.03
N ILE A 222 -0.25 -7.19 21.94
CA ILE A 222 -1.07 -6.22 21.21
C ILE A 222 -2.48 -6.25 21.77
N VAL A 223 -3.01 -5.07 22.13
CA VAL A 223 -4.40 -4.89 22.55
C VAL A 223 -5.18 -4.29 21.38
N LEU A 224 -6.24 -4.99 20.96
CA LEU A 224 -7.13 -4.51 19.91
C LEU A 224 -8.20 -3.57 20.50
N PRO A 225 -8.61 -2.52 19.76
CA PRO A 225 -9.53 -1.48 20.21
C PRO A 225 -11.01 -1.89 20.19
#